data_AF-A0A7G9S119-F1
#
_entry.id   AF-A0A7G9S119-F1
#
_cell.length_a   1.000
_cell.length_b   1.000
_cell.length_c   1.000
_cell.angle_alpha   90.00
_cell.angle_beta   90.00
_cell.angle_gamma   90.00
#
_symmetry.space_group_name_H-M   'P 1'
#
loop_
_entity.id
_entity.type
_entity.pdbx_description
1 polymer ?
#
loop_
_entity_poly.entity_id
_entity_poly.type
_entity_poly.pdbx_seq_one_letter_code
_entity_poly.pdbx_strand_id
1 'polypeptide(L)'
;MGFIVYIVILLLFMLMISFVGNGFVNIFLLITKNNEGVGKLMNKLNFLYKSKWKYLVMFILLVLTGMGVNQAMIYYLTSGAYFWFVIFTMGLLLLMYIAPVGSIFMPLVKKQFSNWNKFSMFYWNFVSATSWFWGLLLIIDKSVIIYEDEGGVNFHYGSLPLKTFGGICLIIVALYMTLSIASKKMNKLPRVDSDI
;
A
#
# COMPACT_ATOMS: atom_id res chain seq x y z
N MET A 1 -7.50 29.28 11.13
CA MET A 1 -8.41 28.23 11.65
C MET A 1 -8.63 27.11 10.62
N GLY A 2 -8.99 27.42 9.37
CA GLY A 2 -9.20 26.40 8.32
C GLY A 2 -8.02 25.46 8.05
N PHE A 3 -6.78 25.95 8.08
CA PHE A 3 -5.57 25.14 7.88
C PHE A 3 -5.43 23.96 8.88
N ILE A 4 -5.63 24.23 10.17
CA ILE A 4 -5.56 23.22 11.23
C ILE A 4 -6.65 22.16 11.00
N VAL A 5 -7.84 22.59 10.56
CA VAL A 5 -8.95 21.68 10.23
C VAL A 5 -8.57 20.74 9.09
N TYR A 6 -7.93 21.22 8.01
CA TYR A 6 -7.48 20.36 6.90
C TYR A 6 -6.41 19.35 7.33
N ILE A 7 -5.46 19.74 8.19
CA ILE A 7 -4.47 18.81 8.74
C ILE A 7 -5.14 17.73 9.59
N VAL A 8 -6.07 18.13 10.46
CA VAL A 8 -6.81 17.18 11.31
C VAL A 8 -7.63 16.21 10.45
N ILE A 9 -8.32 16.70 9.42
CA ILE A 9 -9.06 15.86 8.47
C ILE A 9 -8.13 14.88 7.77
N LEU A 10 -6.95 15.33 7.31
CA LEU A 10 -5.99 14.46 6.66
C LEU A 10 -5.48 13.37 7.60
N LEU A 11 -5.13 13.72 8.84
CA LEU A 11 -4.68 12.75 9.84
C LEU A 11 -5.77 11.72 10.16
N LEU A 12 -7.02 12.17 10.31
CA LEU A 12 -8.17 11.28 10.47
C LEU A 12 -8.34 10.34 9.27
N PHE A 13 -8.15 10.87 8.07
CA PHE A 13 -8.23 10.07 6.85
C PHE A 13 -7.11 9.02 6.77
N MET A 14 -5.86 9.38 7.10
CA MET A 14 -4.74 8.44 7.17
C MET A 14 -4.98 7.36 8.24
N LEU A 15 -5.57 7.72 9.39
CA LEU A 15 -6.00 6.78 10.42
C LEU A 15 -7.05 5.80 9.90
N MET A 16 -8.07 6.31 9.20
CA MET A 16 -9.11 5.48 8.59
C MET A 16 -8.53 4.51 7.55
N ILE A 17 -7.64 4.98 6.67
CA ILE A 17 -6.96 4.14 5.66
C ILE A 17 -6.13 3.06 6.33
N SER A 18 -5.35 3.40 7.35
CA SER A 18 -4.55 2.41 8.08
C SER A 18 -5.42 1.38 8.81
N PHE A 19 -6.58 1.79 9.33
CA PHE A 19 -7.55 0.89 9.93
C PHE A 19 -8.09 -0.12 8.91
N VAL A 20 -8.44 0.34 7.69
CA VAL A 20 -8.82 -0.54 6.57
C VAL A 20 -7.69 -1.51 6.22
N GLY A 21 -6.44 -1.04 6.18
CA GLY A 21 -5.26 -1.90 5.97
C GLY A 21 -5.13 -3.00 7.02
N ASN A 22 -5.33 -2.66 8.29
CA ASN A 22 -5.35 -3.65 9.38
C ASN A 22 -6.51 -4.65 9.23
N GLY A 23 -7.66 -4.20 8.72
CA GLY A 23 -8.79 -5.07 8.34
C GLY A 23 -8.36 -6.13 7.32
N PHE A 24 -7.72 -5.72 6.21
CA PHE A 24 -7.19 -6.66 5.22
C PHE A 24 -6.20 -7.66 5.83
N VAL A 25 -5.26 -7.19 6.66
CA VAL A 25 -4.30 -8.06 7.35
C VAL A 25 -5.02 -9.10 8.23
N ASN A 26 -6.05 -8.71 8.96
CA ASN A 26 -6.83 -9.63 9.80
C ASN A 26 -7.61 -10.66 8.98
N ILE A 27 -8.18 -10.27 7.83
CA ILE A 27 -8.85 -11.20 6.92
C ILE A 27 -7.85 -12.25 6.43
N PHE A 28 -6.67 -11.83 5.97
CA PHE A 28 -5.63 -12.77 5.53
C PHE A 28 -5.16 -13.69 6.67
N LEU A 29 -5.04 -13.18 7.90
CA LEU A 29 -4.75 -14.01 9.06
C LEU A 29 -5.81 -15.10 9.31
N LEU A 30 -7.09 -14.76 9.20
CA LEU A 30 -8.17 -15.75 9.33
C LEU A 30 -8.10 -16.80 8.22
N ILE A 31 -7.87 -16.37 6.97
CA ILE A 31 -7.71 -17.29 5.84
C ILE A 31 -6.53 -18.23 6.08
N THR A 32 -5.42 -17.74 6.62
CA THR A 32 -4.23 -18.59 6.87
C THR A 32 -4.43 -19.64 7.94
N LYS A 33 -5.21 -19.33 8.98
CA LYS A 33 -5.56 -20.32 10.00
C LYS A 33 -6.38 -21.47 9.42
N ASN A 34 -7.18 -21.18 8.41
CA ASN A 34 -8.09 -22.15 7.79
C ASN A 34 -7.52 -22.80 6.53
N ASN A 35 -6.36 -22.36 6.03
CA ASN A 35 -5.79 -22.82 4.76
C ASN A 35 -4.27 -23.03 4.84
N GLU A 36 -3.87 -24.30 4.84
CA GLU A 36 -2.47 -24.71 4.89
C GLU A 36 -1.62 -24.17 3.73
N GLY A 37 -2.21 -24.00 2.55
CA GLY A 37 -1.52 -23.48 1.36
C GLY A 37 -1.03 -22.05 1.58
N VAL A 38 -1.88 -21.21 2.17
CA VAL A 38 -1.51 -19.82 2.49
C VAL A 38 -0.51 -19.78 3.65
N GLY A 39 -0.63 -20.69 4.62
CA GLY A 39 0.38 -20.88 5.67
C GLY A 39 1.78 -21.24 5.11
N LYS A 40 1.84 -22.16 4.13
CA LYS A 40 3.09 -22.51 3.43
C LYS A 40 3.70 -21.31 2.68
N LEU A 41 2.88 -20.47 2.06
CA LEU A 41 3.33 -19.23 1.41
C LEU A 41 3.95 -18.25 2.41
N MET A 42 3.30 -18.05 3.57
CA MET A 42 3.83 -17.17 4.62
C MET A 42 5.18 -17.65 5.18
N ASN A 43 5.36 -18.96 5.32
CA ASN A 43 6.64 -19.53 5.74
C ASN A 43 7.73 -19.31 4.69
N LYS A 44 7.42 -19.44 3.39
CA LYS A 44 8.36 -19.10 2.30
C LYS A 44 8.74 -17.62 2.31
N LEU A 45 7.80 -16.70 2.54
CA LEU A 45 8.09 -15.27 2.68
C LEU A 45 9.06 -15.01 3.84
N ASN A 46 8.86 -15.66 4.98
CA ASN A 46 9.77 -15.56 6.13
C ASN A 46 11.19 -16.06 5.81
N PHE A 47 11.33 -17.10 4.99
CA PHE A 47 12.63 -17.56 4.50
C PHE A 47 13.30 -16.53 3.58
N LEU A 48 12.55 -15.95 2.64
CA LEU A 48 13.06 -14.93 1.72
C LEU A 48 13.63 -13.70 2.46
N TYR A 49 13.07 -13.33 3.62
CA TYR A 49 13.60 -12.25 4.45
C TYR A 49 14.96 -12.53 5.10
N LYS A 50 15.23 -13.78 5.44
CA LYS A 50 16.50 -14.19 6.04
C LYS A 50 17.61 -14.37 5.00
N SER A 51 17.23 -14.56 3.74
CA SER A 51 18.15 -14.89 2.66
C SER A 51 18.70 -13.65 1.90
N LYS A 52 19.73 -13.87 1.08
CA LYS A 52 20.27 -12.88 0.13
C LYS A 52 19.23 -12.45 -0.92
N TRP A 53 18.21 -13.29 -1.16
CA TRP A 53 17.08 -13.01 -2.06
C TRP A 53 16.25 -11.78 -1.68
N LYS A 54 16.34 -11.28 -0.45
CA LYS A 54 15.64 -10.06 -0.03
C LYS A 54 15.95 -8.86 -0.94
N TYR A 55 17.18 -8.72 -1.45
CA TYR A 55 17.55 -7.60 -2.32
C TYR A 55 16.90 -7.70 -3.70
N LEU A 56 16.74 -8.93 -4.22
CA LEU A 56 15.99 -9.17 -5.45
C LEU A 56 14.52 -8.83 -5.25
N VAL A 57 13.92 -9.22 -4.11
CA VAL A 57 12.54 -8.85 -3.77
C VAL A 57 12.39 -7.33 -3.66
N MET A 58 13.35 -6.63 -3.04
CA MET A 58 13.34 -5.16 -2.99
C MET A 58 13.37 -4.55 -4.39
N PHE A 59 14.20 -5.08 -5.29
CA PHE A 59 14.28 -4.60 -6.67
C PHE A 59 12.96 -4.80 -7.42
N ILE A 60 12.34 -5.98 -7.29
CA ILE A 60 11.01 -6.24 -7.87
C ILE A 60 9.97 -5.25 -7.32
N LEU A 61 9.95 -5.04 -6.01
CA LEU A 61 9.03 -4.09 -5.39
C LEU A 61 9.27 -2.66 -5.87
N LEU A 62 10.52 -2.26 -6.08
CA LEU A 62 10.88 -0.95 -6.63
C LEU A 62 10.30 -0.77 -8.03
N VAL A 63 10.46 -1.76 -8.92
CA VAL A 63 9.91 -1.68 -10.28
C VAL A 63 8.38 -1.62 -10.25
N LEU A 64 7.73 -2.52 -9.51
CA LEU A 64 6.27 -2.59 -9.42
C LEU A 64 5.66 -1.31 -8.81
N THR A 65 6.22 -0.84 -7.69
CA THR A 65 5.75 0.41 -7.06
C THR A 65 6.03 1.62 -7.92
N GLY A 66 7.20 1.69 -8.56
CA GLY A 66 7.55 2.77 -9.48
C GLY A 66 6.55 2.87 -10.63
N MET A 67 6.24 1.76 -11.30
CA MET A 67 5.25 1.73 -12.37
C MET A 67 3.85 2.12 -11.88
N GLY A 68 3.44 1.55 -10.75
CA GLY A 68 2.12 1.79 -10.17
C GLY A 68 1.90 3.23 -9.70
N VAL A 69 2.84 3.76 -8.92
CA VAL A 69 2.80 5.14 -8.41
C VAL A 69 2.89 6.14 -9.56
N ASN A 70 3.71 5.89 -10.58
CA ASN A 70 3.78 6.75 -11.75
C ASN A 70 2.42 6.86 -12.45
N GLN A 71 1.72 5.75 -12.67
CA GLN A 71 0.37 5.78 -13.24
C GLN A 71 -0.62 6.51 -12.32
N ALA A 72 -0.56 6.28 -11.01
CA ALA A 72 -1.43 7.00 -10.06
C ALA A 72 -1.19 8.53 -10.08
N MET A 73 0.06 8.97 -10.18
CA MET A 73 0.41 10.38 -10.27
C MET A 73 -0.08 10.99 -11.59
N ILE A 74 0.20 10.36 -12.73
CA ILE A 74 -0.20 10.88 -14.05
C ILE A 74 -1.71 11.09 -14.14
N TYR A 75 -2.51 10.13 -13.66
CA TYR A 75 -3.97 10.20 -13.81
C TYR A 75 -4.67 11.01 -12.72
N TYR A 76 -4.11 11.08 -11.50
CA TYR A 76 -4.84 11.65 -10.36
C TYR A 76 -4.12 12.81 -9.66
N LEU A 77 -2.85 13.09 -9.90
CA LEU A 77 -2.17 14.22 -9.25
C LEU A 77 -2.51 15.55 -9.93
N THR A 78 -2.54 15.57 -11.26
CA THR A 78 -2.83 16.77 -12.06
C THR A 78 -4.32 16.97 -12.32
N SER A 79 -5.18 16.07 -11.85
CA SER A 79 -6.62 16.34 -11.85
C SER A 79 -6.88 17.56 -10.96
N GLY A 80 -7.58 18.57 -11.48
CA GLY A 80 -7.70 19.86 -10.83
C GLY A 80 -8.14 19.75 -9.36
N ALA A 81 -9.17 18.96 -9.07
CA ALA A 81 -9.65 18.77 -7.69
C ALA A 81 -8.57 18.20 -6.75
N TYR A 82 -7.81 17.18 -7.18
CA TYR A 82 -6.76 16.58 -6.35
C TYR A 82 -5.55 17.51 -6.21
N PHE A 83 -5.17 18.20 -7.28
CA PHE A 83 -4.07 19.16 -7.26
C PHE A 83 -4.32 20.29 -6.25
N TRP A 84 -5.49 20.92 -6.30
CA TRP A 84 -5.87 21.94 -5.32
C TRP A 84 -5.91 21.39 -3.90
N PHE A 85 -6.37 20.15 -3.71
CA PHE A 85 -6.37 19.50 -2.40
C PHE A 85 -4.95 19.24 -1.86
N VAL A 86 -3.99 18.92 -2.74
CA VAL A 86 -2.57 18.85 -2.39
C VAL A 86 -2.05 20.21 -1.91
N ILE A 87 -2.34 21.30 -2.61
CA ILE A 87 -1.92 22.66 -2.21
C ILE A 87 -2.54 23.06 -0.87
N PHE A 88 -3.84 22.86 -0.69
CA PHE A 88 -4.53 23.22 0.55
C PHE A 88 -4.05 22.41 1.77
N THR A 89 -3.45 21.24 1.55
CA THR A 89 -2.80 20.43 2.58
C THR A 89 -1.29 20.67 2.70
N MET A 90 -0.76 21.72 2.06
CA MET A 90 0.68 22.02 1.99
C MET A 90 1.53 20.82 1.53
N GLY A 91 1.02 20.05 0.58
CA GLY A 91 1.71 18.88 0.05
C GLY A 91 1.60 17.63 0.92
N LEU A 92 0.95 17.67 2.09
CA LEU A 92 0.83 16.48 2.95
C LEU A 92 0.05 15.34 2.26
N LEU A 93 -0.89 15.64 1.37
CA LEU A 93 -1.59 14.63 0.58
C LEU A 93 -0.63 13.85 -0.35
N LEU A 94 0.50 14.44 -0.77
CA LEU A 94 1.51 13.73 -1.57
C LEU A 94 2.00 12.47 -0.87
N LEU A 95 1.99 12.45 0.47
CA LEU A 95 2.32 11.27 1.26
C LEU A 95 1.47 10.06 0.86
N MET A 96 0.21 10.25 0.49
CA MET A 96 -0.64 9.15 0.03
C MET A 96 -0.23 8.59 -1.33
N TYR A 97 0.29 9.43 -2.23
CA TYR A 97 0.76 8.99 -3.56
C TYR A 97 2.08 8.25 -3.45
N ILE A 98 2.99 8.71 -2.59
CA ILE A 98 4.32 8.10 -2.43
C ILE A 98 4.37 6.98 -1.40
N ALA A 99 3.37 6.85 -0.51
CA ALA A 99 3.35 5.82 0.53
C ALA A 99 3.60 4.39 0.00
N PRO A 100 3.03 3.96 -1.15
CA PRO A 100 3.33 2.64 -1.72
C PRO A 100 4.82 2.36 -1.92
N VAL A 101 5.64 3.38 -2.21
CA VAL A 101 7.12 3.25 -2.35
C VAL A 101 7.76 2.72 -1.07
N GLY A 102 7.16 3.00 0.10
CA GLY A 102 7.59 2.45 1.38
C GLY A 102 7.64 0.92 1.42
N SER A 103 6.88 0.22 0.57
CA SER A 103 6.87 -1.25 0.53
C SER A 103 8.23 -1.85 0.19
N ILE A 104 9.09 -1.11 -0.52
CA ILE A 104 10.45 -1.52 -0.89
C ILE A 104 11.26 -1.91 0.35
N PHE A 105 11.02 -1.27 1.49
CA PHE A 105 11.77 -1.52 2.71
C PHE A 105 11.21 -2.66 3.56
N MET A 106 10.01 -3.18 3.25
CA MET A 106 9.38 -4.26 4.02
C MET A 106 10.27 -5.52 4.16
N PRO A 107 11.05 -5.93 3.14
CA PRO A 107 12.00 -7.04 3.25
C PRO A 107 13.13 -6.84 4.24
N LEU A 108 13.49 -5.59 4.58
CA LEU A 108 14.52 -5.29 5.56
C LEU A 108 14.00 -5.28 6.99
N VAL A 109 12.68 -5.25 7.19
CA VAL A 109 12.08 -5.20 8.52
C VAL A 109 12.15 -6.58 9.17
N LYS A 110 13.26 -6.86 9.85
CA LYS A 110 13.52 -8.13 10.55
C LYS A 110 12.77 -8.29 11.87
N LYS A 111 12.27 -7.20 12.46
CA LYS A 111 11.64 -7.23 13.78
C LYS A 111 10.39 -8.10 13.75
N GLN A 112 10.26 -9.02 14.71
CA GLN A 112 9.00 -9.68 15.02
C GLN A 112 7.93 -8.61 15.29
N PHE A 113 6.69 -8.88 14.92
CA PHE A 113 5.58 -7.93 15.09
C PHE A 113 5.34 -7.54 16.55
N SER A 114 5.71 -8.40 17.51
CA SER A 114 5.71 -8.10 18.95
C SER A 114 6.56 -6.88 19.32
N ASN A 115 7.68 -6.69 18.62
CA ASN A 115 8.65 -5.61 18.88
C ASN A 115 8.36 -4.35 18.06
N TRP A 116 7.22 -4.29 17.37
CA TRP A 116 6.82 -3.11 16.61
C TRP A 116 6.11 -2.12 17.51
N ASN A 117 6.58 -0.87 17.52
CA ASN A 117 5.86 0.22 18.18
C ASN A 117 4.54 0.49 17.41
N LYS A 118 3.55 1.07 18.09
CA LYS A 118 2.24 1.43 17.50
C LYS A 118 2.38 2.23 16.19
N PHE A 119 3.35 3.14 16.14
CA PHE A 119 3.67 3.92 14.94
C PHE A 119 4.16 3.07 13.76
N SER A 120 5.03 2.09 14.02
CA SER A 120 5.51 1.19 12.95
C SER A 120 4.37 0.33 12.40
N MET A 121 3.48 -0.17 13.27
CA MET A 121 2.30 -0.92 12.82
C MET A 121 1.39 -0.04 11.95
N PHE A 122 1.12 1.18 12.41
CA PHE A 122 0.34 2.17 11.68
C PHE A 122 0.93 2.45 10.30
N TYR A 123 2.24 2.70 10.22
CA TYR A 123 2.94 3.01 8.97
C TYR A 123 2.82 1.86 7.95
N TRP A 124 3.12 0.62 8.35
CA TRP A 124 3.08 -0.51 7.41
C TRP A 124 1.65 -0.84 6.94
N ASN A 125 0.66 -0.70 7.82
CA ASN A 125 -0.74 -0.83 7.44
C ASN A 125 -1.18 0.31 6.50
N PHE A 126 -0.71 1.54 6.74
CA PHE A 126 -0.97 2.68 5.88
C PHE A 126 -0.40 2.46 4.48
N VAL A 127 0.89 2.09 4.36
CA VAL A 127 1.55 1.74 3.09
C VAL A 127 0.75 0.67 2.33
N SER A 128 0.39 -0.42 3.03
CA SER A 128 -0.37 -1.51 2.43
C SER A 128 -1.75 -1.06 1.93
N ALA A 129 -2.47 -0.27 2.71
CA ALA A 129 -3.79 0.22 2.36
C ALA A 129 -3.75 1.24 1.22
N THR A 130 -2.75 2.13 1.17
CA THR A 130 -2.56 3.06 0.06
C THR A 130 -2.25 2.33 -1.24
N SER A 131 -1.49 1.24 -1.20
CA SER A 131 -1.25 0.41 -2.39
C SER A 131 -2.55 -0.26 -2.88
N TRP A 132 -3.38 -0.76 -1.97
CA TRP A 132 -4.72 -1.27 -2.32
C TRP A 132 -5.60 -0.19 -2.94
N PHE A 133 -5.67 0.98 -2.30
CA PHE A 133 -6.49 2.10 -2.75
C PHE A 133 -6.14 2.51 -4.19
N TRP A 134 -4.88 2.84 -4.45
CA TRP A 134 -4.45 3.27 -5.78
C TRP A 134 -4.53 2.15 -6.81
N GLY A 135 -4.19 0.91 -6.44
CA GLY A 135 -4.30 -0.24 -7.33
C GLY A 135 -5.74 -0.49 -7.78
N LEU A 136 -6.69 -0.47 -6.85
CA LEU A 136 -8.12 -0.64 -7.15
C LEU A 136 -8.65 0.54 -7.96
N LEU A 137 -8.32 1.78 -7.56
CA LEU A 137 -8.77 2.99 -8.23
C LEU A 137 -8.32 2.99 -9.71
N LEU A 138 -7.06 2.65 -9.99
CA LEU A 138 -6.53 2.56 -11.36
C LEU A 138 -7.23 1.49 -12.22
N ILE A 139 -7.69 0.39 -11.61
CA ILE A 139 -8.36 -0.71 -12.33
C ILE A 139 -9.85 -0.42 -12.55
N ILE A 140 -10.52 0.13 -11.55
CA ILE A 140 -11.97 0.39 -11.56
C ILE A 140 -12.28 1.58 -12.45
N ASP A 141 -11.54 2.67 -12.31
CA ASP A 141 -11.74 3.86 -13.11
C ASP A 141 -11.29 3.63 -14.55
N LYS A 142 -12.25 3.59 -15.47
CA LYS A 142 -12.01 3.42 -16.91
C LYS A 142 -11.73 4.74 -17.63
N SER A 143 -11.82 5.87 -16.94
CA SER A 143 -11.39 7.16 -17.49
C SER A 143 -9.90 7.10 -17.85
N VAL A 144 -9.56 7.55 -19.06
CA VAL A 144 -8.18 7.70 -19.51
C VAL A 144 -7.81 9.17 -19.73
N ILE A 145 -8.57 10.08 -19.14
CA ILE A 145 -8.31 11.52 -19.23
C ILE A 145 -7.09 11.84 -18.35
N ILE A 146 -6.08 12.45 -18.95
CA ILE A 146 -4.91 13.00 -18.27
C ILE A 146 -4.99 14.50 -18.41
N TYR A 147 -5.10 15.19 -17.29
CA TYR A 147 -5.14 16.65 -17.26
C TYR A 147 -3.72 17.20 -17.38
N GLU A 148 -3.54 18.16 -18.29
CA GLU A 148 -2.27 18.83 -18.54
C GLU A 148 -2.10 20.11 -17.72
N ASP A 149 -3.20 20.61 -17.16
CA ASP A 149 -3.24 21.79 -16.32
C ASP A 149 -3.99 21.55 -15.01
N GLU A 150 -3.76 22.49 -14.09
CA GLU A 150 -4.26 22.48 -12.71
C GLU A 150 -5.72 22.93 -12.63
N GLY A 151 -6.22 23.54 -13.72
CA GLY A 151 -7.61 23.95 -13.87
C GLY A 151 -8.53 22.83 -14.33
N GLY A 152 -7.96 21.70 -14.78
CA GLY A 152 -8.70 20.59 -15.37
C GLY A 152 -9.34 20.93 -16.72
N VAL A 153 -8.79 21.92 -17.44
CA VAL A 153 -9.37 22.43 -18.70
C VAL A 153 -8.73 21.75 -19.90
N ASN A 154 -7.40 21.72 -19.96
CA ASN A 154 -6.66 21.00 -21.00
C ASN A 154 -6.43 19.55 -20.60
N PHE A 155 -6.70 18.64 -21.53
CA PHE A 155 -6.48 17.21 -21.32
C PHE A 155 -6.10 16.49 -22.62
N HIS A 156 -5.40 15.38 -22.45
CA HIS A 156 -5.22 14.37 -23.49
C HIS A 156 -5.65 12.99 -23.00
N TYR A 157 -5.74 12.04 -23.91
CA TYR A 157 -6.10 10.66 -23.60
C TYR A 157 -4.85 9.79 -23.45
N GLY A 158 -4.73 9.13 -22.31
CA GLY A 158 -3.71 8.12 -22.06
C GLY A 158 -4.12 6.71 -22.49
N SER A 159 -3.29 5.74 -22.11
CA SER A 159 -3.48 4.32 -22.45
C SER A 159 -4.18 3.56 -21.32
N LEU A 160 -5.40 3.06 -21.56
CA LEU A 160 -6.14 2.24 -20.60
C LEU A 160 -5.36 0.96 -20.20
N PRO A 161 -4.74 0.21 -21.14
CA PRO A 161 -3.90 -0.94 -20.78
C PRO A 161 -2.77 -0.57 -19.83
N LEU A 162 -2.07 0.56 -20.08
CA LEU A 162 -0.95 0.99 -19.24
C LEU A 162 -1.42 1.40 -17.84
N LYS A 163 -2.54 2.13 -17.74
CA LYS A 163 -3.19 2.48 -16.48
C LYS A 163 -3.54 1.23 -15.68
N THR A 164 -4.20 0.27 -16.34
CA THR A 164 -4.63 -0.98 -15.71
C THR A 164 -3.43 -1.81 -15.26
N PHE A 165 -2.36 -1.85 -16.06
CA PHE A 165 -1.12 -2.53 -15.71
C PHE A 165 -0.47 -1.93 -14.45
N GLY A 166 -0.38 -0.60 -14.37
CA GLY A 166 0.08 0.08 -13.15
C GLY A 166 -0.78 -0.25 -11.93
N GLY A 167 -2.11 -0.33 -12.11
CA GLY A 167 -3.04 -0.79 -11.08
C GLY A 167 -2.72 -2.21 -10.61
N ILE A 168 -2.54 -3.16 -11.53
CA ILE A 168 -2.16 -4.55 -11.23
C ILE A 168 -0.84 -4.61 -10.47
N CYS A 169 0.17 -3.83 -10.86
CA CYS A 169 1.44 -3.73 -10.14
C CYS A 169 1.23 -3.34 -8.68
N LEU A 170 0.37 -2.35 -8.39
CA LEU A 170 0.06 -1.95 -7.01
C LEU A 170 -0.74 -3.00 -6.25
N ILE A 171 -1.64 -3.74 -6.91
CA ILE A 171 -2.37 -4.85 -6.28
C ILE A 171 -1.39 -5.96 -5.86
N ILE A 172 -0.43 -6.31 -6.71
CA ILE A 172 0.61 -7.31 -6.38
C ILE A 172 1.43 -6.83 -5.16
N VAL A 173 1.84 -5.56 -5.17
CA VAL A 173 2.55 -4.94 -4.03
C VAL A 173 1.68 -4.97 -2.77
N ALA A 174 0.40 -4.65 -2.88
CA ALA A 174 -0.52 -4.60 -1.76
C ALA A 174 -0.73 -5.98 -1.12
N LEU A 175 -0.92 -7.01 -1.96
CA LEU A 175 -1.00 -8.42 -1.53
C LEU A 175 0.29 -8.88 -0.86
N TYR A 176 1.45 -8.53 -1.45
CA TYR A 176 2.73 -8.81 -0.83
C TYR A 176 2.80 -8.18 0.57
N MET A 177 2.46 -6.89 0.70
CA MET A 177 2.49 -6.17 1.97
C MET A 177 1.56 -6.77 3.01
N THR A 178 0.30 -7.06 2.67
CA THR A 178 -0.66 -7.64 3.62
C THR A 178 -0.20 -9.01 4.12
N LEU A 179 0.25 -9.89 3.22
CA LEU A 179 0.78 -11.21 3.58
C LEU A 179 2.02 -11.11 4.45
N SER A 180 2.88 -10.15 4.16
CA SER A 180 4.12 -9.89 4.90
C SER A 180 3.87 -9.39 6.33
N ILE A 181 2.84 -8.54 6.52
CA ILE A 181 2.44 -8.06 7.84
C ILE A 181 1.74 -9.19 8.60
N ALA A 182 0.84 -9.92 7.93
CA ALA A 182 0.14 -11.06 8.50
C ALA A 182 1.11 -12.16 8.97
N SER A 183 2.11 -12.53 8.17
CA SER A 183 3.10 -13.55 8.56
C SER A 183 3.88 -13.14 9.82
N LYS A 184 4.26 -11.86 9.92
CA LYS A 184 4.97 -11.32 11.10
C LYS A 184 4.05 -11.29 12.33
N LYS A 185 2.76 -11.01 12.14
CA LYS A 185 1.74 -11.02 13.20
C LYS A 185 1.38 -12.43 13.66
N MET A 186 1.41 -13.42 12.78
CA MET A 186 1.21 -14.83 13.14
C MET A 186 2.32 -15.36 14.06
N ASN A 187 3.59 -14.99 13.79
CA ASN A 187 4.73 -15.33 14.64
C ASN A 187 4.68 -14.73 16.07
N LYS A 188 3.69 -13.87 16.37
CA LYS A 188 3.42 -13.34 17.72
C LYS A 188 2.48 -14.24 18.53
N LEU A 189 1.65 -15.04 17.87
CA LEU A 189 0.77 -15.98 18.55
C LEU A 189 1.65 -17.18 18.96
N PRO A 190 1.61 -17.64 20.24
CA PRO A 190 2.18 -18.94 20.55
C PRO A 190 1.56 -19.94 19.59
N ARG A 191 2.36 -20.86 19.04
CA ARG A 191 1.79 -22.07 18.45
C ARG A 191 0.95 -22.66 19.57
N VAL A 192 -0.37 -22.65 19.41
CA VAL A 192 -1.19 -23.58 20.15
C VAL A 192 -0.80 -24.89 19.51
N ASP A 193 0.22 -25.53 20.08
CA ASP A 193 0.48 -26.92 19.82
C ASP A 193 -0.84 -27.61 20.14
N SER A 194 -1.52 -28.07 19.09
CA SER A 194 -2.63 -28.99 19.23
C SER A 194 -2.05 -30.34 19.65
N ASP A 195 -1.50 -30.35 20.85
CA ASP A 195 -1.24 -31.54 21.63
C ASP A 195 -2.42 -31.64 22.60
N ILE A 196 -3.47 -32.35 22.15
CA ILE A 196 -4.34 -33.29 22.88
C ILE A 196 -5.23 -33.95 21.82
#